data_AF-A0AAV7AXW2-F1
#
_entry.id   AF-A0AAV7AXW2-F1
#
_cell.length_a   1.000
_cell.length_b   1.000
_cell.length_c   1.000
_cell.angle_alpha   90.00
_cell.angle_beta   90.00
_cell.angle_gamma   90.00
#
_symmetry.space_group_name_H-M   'P 1'
#
loop_
_entity.id
_entity.type
_entity.pdbx_description
1 polymer ?
#
loop_
_entity_poly.entity_id
_entity_poly.type
_entity_poly.pdbx_seq_one_letter_code
_entity_poly.pdbx_strand_id
1 'polypeptide(L)'
;MAAARVEYITPWWVYWLHNVPHLELNLRPRSSDFNPTDPGYREVNTERFEMEVRGINHVEGGWPKDINPQEMEQTTRYRKKVEKDDHYITTITQLGSVMEHCIKQNNAINIYEEYFEEEEELEGMDEAPSAKTINVFRDPNEIKRTATHLSWHPDGGRKLAVAYSCLEFQRAPKDMSYDSYIWDIENPNKPELTLKPVSPLVSLEYNPKDSHILVGGCYNGQITYWDTRKGGQPVELSVIEHSHRDPVYKVIWLQSKTGTECFSTSTDGQVLWWDIRKMSEPTEKLILDITKKGNLDLALGGISLEFEPTIPTKFMVGTEQGMVISCNRKAKTPAEKIVCTYSGHHGPIYAIQRNPFFPKNFLTVGDWTARIWSEDSRESSIMWTKYHASYLTDGAWSPVRPSVPVT
;
A
#
# COMPACT_ATOMS: atom_id res chain seq x y z
N MET A 1 34.80 -91.96 20.99
CA MET A 1 34.11 -93.27 21.12
C MET A 1 32.62 -92.98 21.04
N ALA A 2 32.03 -93.12 19.85
CA ALA A 2 31.33 -94.31 19.35
C ALA A 2 29.82 -93.99 19.30
N ALA A 3 29.37 -93.59 18.11
CA ALA A 3 27.98 -93.30 17.80
C ALA A 3 27.16 -94.60 17.81
N ALA A 4 26.04 -94.61 18.53
CA ALA A 4 25.06 -95.68 18.44
C ALA A 4 24.21 -95.45 17.17
N ARG A 5 24.36 -96.36 16.22
CA ARG A 5 23.55 -96.49 15.00
C ARG A 5 22.09 -96.74 15.37
N VAL A 6 21.19 -95.96 14.79
CA VAL A 6 19.81 -96.42 14.53
C VAL A 6 19.79 -96.81 13.05
N GLU A 7 19.56 -98.09 12.78
CA GLU A 7 19.51 -98.63 11.43
C GLU A 7 18.27 -98.09 10.71
N TYR A 8 18.50 -97.29 9.68
CA TYR A 8 17.46 -96.89 8.74
C TYR A 8 17.20 -98.04 7.77
N ILE A 9 16.03 -98.67 7.91
CA ILE A 9 15.53 -99.63 6.92
C ILE A 9 14.77 -98.83 5.88
N THR A 10 15.34 -98.70 4.68
CA THR A 10 14.66 -98.09 3.53
C THR A 10 13.37 -98.86 3.21
N PRO A 11 12.23 -98.19 3.01
CA PRO A 11 10.99 -98.84 2.58
C PRO A 11 11.15 -99.62 1.27
N TRP A 12 10.39 -100.71 1.09
CA TRP A 12 10.50 -101.62 -0.06
C TRP A 12 10.38 -100.93 -1.44
N TRP A 13 9.66 -99.80 -1.51
CA TRP A 13 9.51 -99.03 -2.74
C TRP A 13 10.74 -98.21 -3.12
N VAL A 14 11.71 -98.01 -2.21
CA VAL A 14 13.01 -97.40 -2.54
C VAL A 14 13.83 -98.34 -3.42
N TYR A 15 13.75 -99.65 -3.19
CA TYR A 15 14.32 -100.68 -4.08
C TYR A 15 13.61 -100.72 -5.44
N TRP A 16 12.34 -100.34 -5.49
CA TRP A 16 11.58 -100.21 -6.74
C TRP A 16 12.01 -98.96 -7.52
N LEU A 17 12.22 -97.82 -6.84
CA LEU A 17 12.69 -96.58 -7.47
C LEU A 17 14.12 -96.67 -8.05
N HIS A 18 15.00 -97.43 -7.39
CA HIS A 18 16.36 -97.72 -7.89
C HIS A 18 16.40 -98.78 -9.01
N ASN A 19 15.30 -99.53 -9.22
CA ASN A 19 15.16 -100.51 -10.30
C ASN A 19 14.27 -100.03 -11.46
N VAL A 20 13.72 -98.81 -11.39
CA VAL A 20 13.19 -98.18 -12.59
C VAL A 20 14.38 -98.04 -13.52
N PRO A 21 14.38 -98.67 -14.71
CA PRO A 21 15.47 -98.47 -15.65
C PRO A 21 15.56 -96.97 -15.83
N HIS A 22 16.73 -96.40 -15.53
CA HIS A 22 17.06 -95.06 -15.95
C HIS A 22 16.87 -95.09 -17.46
N LEU A 23 15.70 -94.66 -17.92
CA LEU A 23 15.49 -94.30 -19.30
C LEU A 23 16.42 -93.11 -19.46
N GLU A 24 17.64 -93.40 -19.90
CA GLU A 24 18.63 -92.43 -20.33
C GLU A 24 18.04 -91.72 -21.54
N LEU A 25 17.11 -90.81 -21.26
CA LEU A 25 16.55 -89.88 -22.21
C LEU A 25 17.64 -88.87 -22.49
N ASN A 26 18.52 -89.27 -23.40
CA ASN A 26 19.51 -88.41 -24.00
C ASN A 26 18.77 -87.42 -24.90
N LEU A 27 18.42 -86.27 -24.34
CA LEU A 27 17.90 -85.14 -25.10
C LEU A 27 19.02 -84.59 -25.97
N ARG A 28 19.05 -85.04 -27.23
CA ARG A 28 19.95 -84.49 -28.23
C ARG A 28 19.34 -83.21 -28.78
N PRO A 29 20.15 -82.17 -29.03
CA PRO A 29 19.69 -81.00 -29.78
C PRO A 29 19.18 -81.46 -31.16
N ARG A 30 18.09 -80.84 -31.61
CA ARG A 30 17.40 -81.14 -32.87
C ARG A 30 18.39 -81.07 -34.04
N SER A 31 18.54 -82.15 -34.83
CA SER A 31 19.33 -82.07 -36.06
C SER A 31 18.63 -81.17 -37.09
N SER A 32 19.40 -80.54 -37.96
CA SER A 32 18.92 -79.64 -39.03
C SER A 32 17.92 -80.27 -40.01
N ASP A 33 17.81 -81.59 -39.96
CA ASP A 33 17.13 -82.48 -40.91
C ASP A 33 15.85 -83.09 -40.29
N PHE A 34 15.52 -82.72 -39.05
CA PHE A 34 14.30 -83.15 -38.37
C PHE A 34 13.03 -82.44 -38.90
N ASN A 35 12.07 -83.24 -39.38
CA ASN A 35 10.75 -82.79 -39.82
C ASN A 35 9.63 -83.46 -38.99
N PRO A 36 8.78 -82.70 -38.28
CA PRO A 36 7.73 -83.26 -37.40
C PRO A 36 6.58 -84.02 -38.10
N THR A 37 6.70 -84.28 -39.40
CA THR A 37 5.76 -85.12 -40.18
C THR A 37 6.26 -86.56 -40.35
N ASP A 38 7.42 -86.90 -39.78
CA ASP A 38 7.97 -88.25 -39.87
C ASP A 38 7.07 -89.30 -39.17
N PRO A 39 6.84 -90.47 -39.78
CA PRO A 39 5.86 -91.46 -39.31
C PRO A 39 6.10 -91.99 -37.88
N GLY A 40 7.30 -91.79 -37.33
CA GLY A 40 7.70 -92.24 -36.01
C GLY A 40 7.53 -91.19 -34.90
N TYR A 41 7.20 -89.94 -35.22
CA TYR A 41 7.04 -88.87 -34.23
C TYR A 41 5.67 -88.97 -33.52
N ARG A 42 5.66 -88.89 -32.19
CA ARG A 42 4.44 -88.84 -31.37
C ARG A 42 4.55 -87.69 -30.36
N GLU A 43 3.50 -86.88 -30.29
CA GLU A 43 3.37 -85.79 -29.31
C GLU A 43 2.28 -86.16 -28.29
N VAL A 44 2.52 -85.87 -27.02
CA VAL A 44 1.54 -86.08 -25.94
C VAL A 44 1.52 -84.83 -25.06
N ASN A 45 0.34 -84.22 -24.93
CA ASN A 45 0.09 -83.11 -24.02
C ASN A 45 -0.89 -83.57 -22.93
N THR A 46 -0.59 -83.30 -21.66
CA THR A 46 -1.46 -83.59 -20.52
C THR A 46 -2.06 -82.29 -19.97
N GLU A 47 -3.37 -82.28 -19.73
CA GLU A 47 -4.06 -81.12 -19.15
C GLU A 47 -3.70 -80.92 -17.66
N ARG A 48 -3.55 -79.65 -17.26
CA ARG A 48 -3.08 -79.27 -15.93
C ARG A 48 -4.22 -79.29 -14.92
N PHE A 49 -4.11 -80.14 -13.90
CA PHE A 49 -5.04 -80.20 -12.78
C PHE A 49 -4.69 -79.12 -11.73
N GLU A 50 -5.65 -78.27 -11.37
CA GLU A 50 -5.45 -77.23 -10.35
C GLU A 50 -5.78 -77.76 -8.96
N MET A 51 -4.80 -77.68 -8.06
CA MET A 51 -4.95 -77.99 -6.64
C MET A 51 -4.60 -76.76 -5.82
N GLU A 52 -5.45 -76.41 -4.86
CA GLU A 52 -5.19 -75.34 -3.90
C GLU A 52 -4.82 -75.95 -2.53
N VAL A 53 -3.64 -75.61 -2.03
CA VAL A 53 -3.15 -76.04 -0.71
C VAL A 53 -3.47 -74.94 0.29
N ARG A 54 -4.32 -75.22 1.28
CA ARG A 54 -4.59 -74.30 2.39
C ARG A 54 -3.87 -74.75 3.66
N GLY A 55 -3.07 -73.86 4.23
CA GLY A 55 -2.48 -74.00 5.56
C GLY A 55 -2.81 -72.78 6.41
N ILE A 56 -3.01 -72.98 7.71
CA ILE A 56 -3.15 -71.89 8.69
C ILE A 56 -1.79 -71.73 9.39
N ASN A 57 -1.26 -70.51 9.40
CA ASN A 57 -0.02 -70.18 10.08
C ASN A 57 -0.35 -69.47 11.40
N HIS A 58 -0.14 -70.13 12.54
CA HIS A 58 -0.21 -69.45 13.84
C HIS A 58 1.13 -68.77 14.11
N VAL A 59 1.15 -67.44 14.09
CA VAL A 59 2.36 -66.61 14.26
C VAL A 59 2.32 -65.91 15.61
N GLU A 60 2.38 -66.67 16.71
CA GLU A 60 2.45 -66.09 18.05
C GLU A 60 3.62 -66.68 18.84
N GLY A 61 4.67 -65.86 19.03
CA GLY A 61 5.68 -66.04 20.08
C GLY A 61 6.95 -66.82 19.68
N GLY A 62 8.10 -66.15 19.71
CA GLY A 62 9.44 -66.74 19.52
C GLY A 62 10.00 -67.45 20.77
N TRP A 63 9.13 -68.07 21.57
CA TRP A 63 9.57 -68.82 22.75
C TRP A 63 10.18 -70.17 22.34
N PRO A 64 11.18 -70.68 23.07
CA PRO A 64 11.70 -72.03 22.84
C PRO A 64 10.60 -73.09 22.92
N LYS A 65 10.75 -74.18 22.16
CA LYS A 65 9.72 -75.23 21.97
C LYS A 65 9.17 -75.85 23.27
N ASP A 66 9.93 -75.77 24.35
CA ASP A 66 9.60 -76.40 25.64
C ASP A 66 8.91 -75.46 26.64
N ILE A 67 8.58 -74.24 26.23
CA ILE A 67 8.00 -73.21 27.12
C ILE A 67 6.66 -72.78 26.56
N ASN A 68 5.61 -72.95 27.37
CA ASN A 68 4.28 -72.50 26.99
C ASN A 68 4.12 -70.99 27.25
N PRO A 69 3.89 -70.15 26.22
CA PRO A 69 3.73 -68.70 26.40
C PRO A 69 2.49 -68.32 27.19
N GLN A 70 1.46 -69.17 27.18
CA GLN A 70 0.19 -68.94 27.87
C GLN A 70 0.31 -69.16 29.38
N GLU A 71 1.40 -69.79 29.84
CA GLU A 71 1.65 -70.07 31.25
C GLU A 71 2.66 -69.05 31.81
N MET A 72 2.14 -68.08 32.58
CA MET A 72 2.93 -66.95 33.09
C MET A 72 4.10 -67.40 33.99
N GLU A 73 3.95 -68.50 34.72
CA GLU A 73 5.00 -69.02 35.59
C GLU A 73 6.19 -69.57 34.80
N GLN A 74 5.94 -70.28 33.69
CA GLN A 74 6.98 -70.82 32.83
C GLN A 74 7.79 -69.71 32.13
N THR A 75 7.10 -68.72 31.57
CA THR A 75 7.76 -67.57 30.91
C THR A 75 8.57 -66.73 31.89
N THR A 76 8.04 -66.50 33.09
CA THR A 76 8.76 -65.77 34.15
C THR A 76 9.98 -66.54 34.64
N ARG A 77 9.87 -67.86 34.83
CA ARG A 77 10.99 -68.71 35.24
C ARG A 77 12.09 -68.74 34.17
N TYR A 78 11.73 -68.80 32.90
CA TYR A 78 12.69 -68.76 31.80
C TYR A 78 13.42 -67.42 31.73
N ARG A 79 12.72 -66.28 31.78
CA ARG A 79 13.35 -64.95 31.83
C ARG A 79 14.33 -64.84 33.00
N LYS A 80 13.91 -65.23 34.21
CA LYS A 80 14.78 -65.25 35.40
C LYS A 80 16.00 -66.16 35.25
N LYS A 81 15.89 -67.24 34.47
CA LYS A 81 17.03 -68.13 34.18
C LYS A 81 18.03 -67.45 33.25
N VAL A 82 17.55 -66.79 32.20
CA VAL A 82 18.39 -66.05 31.24
C VAL A 82 19.02 -64.82 31.89
N GLU A 83 18.27 -64.07 32.69
CA GLU A 83 18.73 -62.87 33.39
C GLU A 83 19.82 -63.14 34.43
N LYS A 84 19.89 -64.39 34.94
CA LYS A 84 20.91 -64.82 35.90
C LYS A 84 22.19 -65.33 35.24
N ASP A 85 22.23 -65.43 33.92
CA ASP A 85 23.44 -65.83 33.20
C ASP A 85 24.48 -64.70 33.29
N ASP A 86 25.69 -65.01 33.74
CA ASP A 86 26.78 -64.04 33.86
C ASP A 86 27.14 -63.44 32.49
N HIS A 87 26.99 -64.22 31.42
CA HIS A 87 27.20 -63.74 30.06
C HIS A 87 26.14 -62.70 29.65
N TYR A 88 24.89 -62.90 30.05
CA TYR A 88 23.81 -61.94 29.83
C TYR A 88 24.09 -60.62 30.56
N ILE A 89 24.47 -60.67 31.84
CA ILE A 89 24.78 -59.46 32.62
C ILE A 89 25.95 -58.69 32.01
N THR A 90 27.01 -59.40 31.61
CA THR A 90 28.21 -58.78 31.01
C THR A 90 27.89 -58.11 29.68
N THR A 91 27.14 -58.79 28.80
CA THR A 91 26.77 -58.25 27.48
C THR A 91 25.81 -57.07 27.59
N ILE A 92 24.80 -57.13 28.46
CA ILE A 92 23.89 -56.01 28.71
C ILE A 92 24.63 -54.80 29.26
N THR A 93 25.57 -54.99 30.19
CA THR A 93 26.34 -53.88 30.76
C THR A 93 27.26 -53.24 29.70
N GLN A 94 27.87 -54.05 28.84
CA GLN A 94 28.69 -53.56 27.72
C GLN A 94 27.85 -52.81 26.67
N LEU A 95 26.69 -53.33 26.29
CA LEU A 95 25.80 -52.64 25.35
C LEU A 95 25.19 -51.38 25.98
N GLY A 96 24.97 -51.39 27.29
CA GLY A 96 24.50 -50.24 28.06
C GLY A 96 25.45 -49.06 27.98
N SER A 97 26.77 -49.29 28.08
CA SER A 97 27.75 -48.19 27.97
C SER A 97 27.80 -47.59 26.55
N VAL A 98 27.64 -48.42 25.50
CA VAL A 98 27.52 -47.96 24.11
C VAL A 98 26.23 -47.16 23.91
N MET A 99 25.11 -47.66 24.43
CA MET A 99 23.82 -46.96 24.35
C MET A 99 23.87 -45.61 25.07
N GLU A 100 24.47 -45.57 26.27
CA GLU A 100 24.63 -44.34 27.05
C GLU A 100 25.45 -43.29 26.30
N HIS A 101 26.51 -43.70 25.59
CA HIS A 101 27.28 -42.82 24.73
C HIS A 101 26.42 -42.21 23.62
N CYS A 102 25.65 -43.03 22.89
CA CYS A 102 24.76 -42.56 21.82
C CYS A 102 23.68 -41.59 22.33
N ILE A 103 23.11 -41.85 23.51
CA ILE A 103 22.11 -40.96 24.13
C ILE A 103 22.74 -39.61 24.49
N LYS A 104 23.93 -39.64 25.12
CA LYS A 104 24.66 -38.41 25.46
C LYS A 104 25.04 -37.60 24.22
N GLN A 105 25.41 -38.27 23.12
CA GLN A 105 25.74 -37.62 21.85
C GLN A 105 24.51 -36.96 21.21
N ASN A 106 23.36 -37.64 21.16
CA ASN A 106 22.13 -37.08 20.61
C ASN A 106 21.62 -35.87 21.42
N ASN A 107 21.84 -35.88 22.74
CA ASN A 107 21.49 -34.76 23.62
C ASN A 107 22.51 -33.61 23.59
N ALA A 108 23.73 -33.83 23.07
CA ALA A 108 24.76 -32.80 23.06
C ALA A 108 24.38 -31.67 22.07
N ILE A 109 23.90 -32.03 20.88
CA ILE A 109 23.41 -31.11 19.85
C ILE A 109 22.31 -31.82 19.07
N ASN A 110 21.14 -31.19 18.95
CA ASN A 110 20.06 -31.70 18.12
C ASN A 110 20.35 -31.41 16.64
N ILE A 111 20.92 -32.40 15.94
CA ILE A 111 21.25 -32.28 14.51
C ILE A 111 20.02 -32.24 13.58
N TYR A 112 18.82 -32.46 14.12
CA TYR A 112 17.56 -32.41 13.38
C TYR A 112 16.76 -31.13 13.65
N GLU A 113 17.33 -30.19 14.42
CA GLU A 113 16.74 -28.88 14.62
C GLU A 113 16.99 -28.03 13.36
N GLU A 114 15.93 -27.73 12.62
CA GLU A 114 15.97 -26.73 11.56
C GLU A 114 15.74 -25.35 12.19
N TYR A 115 16.78 -24.51 12.18
CA TYR A 115 16.69 -23.14 12.64
C TYR A 115 15.92 -22.30 11.61
N PHE A 116 15.03 -21.41 12.10
CA PHE A 116 14.32 -20.39 11.31
C PHE A 116 13.19 -20.88 10.39
N GLU A 117 12.57 -22.06 10.65
CA GLU A 117 11.38 -22.52 9.88
C GLU A 117 10.18 -21.53 9.93
N GLU A 118 10.08 -20.71 10.98
CA GLU A 118 8.97 -19.75 11.16
C GLU A 118 9.38 -18.28 10.92
N GLU A 119 10.65 -17.99 10.65
CA GLU A 119 11.09 -16.63 10.27
C GLU A 119 10.88 -16.41 8.77
N GLU A 120 9.61 -16.44 8.34
CA GLU A 120 9.17 -15.48 7.31
C GLU A 120 9.01 -14.10 8.00
N GLU A 121 10.05 -13.62 8.65
CA GLU A 121 10.20 -12.18 8.82
C GLU A 121 10.45 -11.66 7.41
N LEU A 122 9.36 -11.31 6.73
CA LEU A 122 9.39 -10.33 5.66
C LEU A 122 9.99 -9.07 6.30
N GLU A 123 11.33 -8.99 6.32
CA GLU A 123 12.05 -7.74 6.46
C GLU A 123 11.34 -6.80 5.51
N GLY A 124 10.59 -5.87 6.09
CA GLY A 124 9.69 -5.01 5.31
C GLY A 124 10.54 -4.42 4.22
N MET A 125 10.30 -4.83 2.97
CA MET A 125 11.05 -4.30 1.85
C MET A 125 10.89 -2.79 1.97
N ASP A 126 12.01 -2.10 2.21
CA ASP A 126 12.07 -0.64 2.14
C ASP A 126 11.72 -0.28 0.69
N GLU A 127 10.42 -0.21 0.40
CA GLU A 127 9.92 0.16 -0.90
C GLU A 127 10.33 1.60 -1.11
N ALA A 128 11.34 1.79 -1.94
CA ALA A 128 11.77 3.11 -2.35
C ALA A 128 10.55 3.87 -2.92
N PRO A 129 10.40 5.18 -2.60
CA PRO A 129 9.28 5.95 -3.09
C PRO A 129 9.28 5.95 -4.62
N SER A 130 8.18 5.53 -5.22
CA SER A 130 7.97 5.52 -6.66
C SER A 130 6.89 6.51 -7.07
N ALA A 131 7.05 7.11 -8.25
CA ALA A 131 6.06 8.02 -8.82
C ALA A 131 5.74 7.56 -10.25
N LYS A 132 4.46 7.47 -10.57
CA LYS A 132 3.97 7.08 -11.90
C LYS A 132 2.95 8.10 -12.39
N THR A 133 3.19 8.65 -13.58
CA THR A 133 2.20 9.48 -14.27
C THR A 133 1.10 8.58 -14.83
N ILE A 134 -0.12 8.74 -14.34
CA ILE A 134 -1.29 7.99 -14.83
C ILE A 134 -1.90 8.70 -16.05
N ASN A 135 -2.20 10.00 -15.89
CA ASN A 135 -2.83 10.82 -16.92
C ASN A 135 -2.08 12.15 -17.08
N VAL A 136 -2.16 12.73 -18.28
CA VAL A 136 -1.62 14.06 -18.59
C VAL A 136 -2.73 14.90 -19.22
N PHE A 137 -3.28 15.83 -18.44
CA PHE A 137 -4.25 16.81 -18.93
C PHE A 137 -3.51 18.00 -19.55
N ARG A 138 -3.80 18.30 -20.82
CA ARG A 138 -3.13 19.38 -21.56
C ARG A 138 -4.15 20.43 -21.95
N ASP A 139 -3.81 21.70 -21.74
CA ASP A 139 -4.62 22.81 -22.24
C ASP A 139 -4.87 22.63 -23.75
N PRO A 140 -6.14 22.55 -24.20
CA PRO A 140 -6.47 22.35 -25.61
C PRO A 140 -6.16 23.57 -26.49
N ASN A 141 -5.83 24.72 -25.92
CA ASN A 141 -5.49 25.92 -26.69
C ASN A 141 -4.08 25.84 -27.29
N GLU A 142 -3.91 26.40 -28.49
CA GLU A 142 -2.59 26.47 -29.16
C GLU A 142 -1.61 27.39 -28.42
N ILE A 143 -2.13 28.51 -27.90
CA ILE A 143 -1.36 29.45 -27.09
C ILE A 143 -1.21 28.86 -25.69
N LYS A 144 0.04 28.60 -25.31
CA LYS A 144 0.36 28.01 -24.01
C LYS A 144 0.05 28.98 -22.88
N ARG A 145 -0.69 28.49 -21.89
CA ARG A 145 -1.03 29.18 -20.65
C ARG A 145 -0.58 28.34 -19.45
N THR A 146 -0.31 28.99 -18.34
CA THR A 146 0.08 28.30 -17.11
C THR A 146 -1.16 27.79 -16.40
N ALA A 147 -1.14 26.56 -15.90
CA ALA A 147 -2.13 26.08 -14.95
C ALA A 147 -1.84 26.72 -13.59
N THR A 148 -2.65 27.70 -13.18
CA THR A 148 -2.37 28.52 -11.98
C THR A 148 -2.99 27.99 -10.71
N HIS A 149 -4.05 27.20 -10.81
CA HIS A 149 -4.68 26.58 -9.64
C HIS A 149 -5.40 25.28 -10.03
N LEU A 150 -5.41 24.34 -9.11
CA LEU A 150 -6.03 23.02 -9.24
C LEU A 150 -7.02 22.82 -8.10
N SER A 151 -8.22 22.33 -8.40
CA SER A 151 -9.20 21.96 -7.38
C SER A 151 -9.84 20.63 -7.71
N TRP A 152 -9.69 19.68 -6.80
CA TRP A 152 -10.27 18.35 -6.91
C TRP A 152 -11.78 18.39 -6.63
N HIS A 153 -12.53 17.61 -7.39
CA HIS A 153 -13.94 17.43 -7.12
C HIS A 153 -14.14 16.80 -5.73
N PRO A 154 -15.01 17.36 -4.87
CA PRO A 154 -15.14 16.94 -3.47
C PRO A 154 -15.61 15.48 -3.29
N ASP A 155 -16.35 14.96 -4.27
CA ASP A 155 -16.87 13.59 -4.25
C ASP A 155 -16.01 12.68 -5.13
N GLY A 156 -15.22 11.82 -4.47
CA GLY A 156 -14.46 10.73 -5.10
C GLY A 156 -13.26 11.12 -5.97
N GLY A 157 -12.94 12.41 -6.12
CA GLY A 157 -11.75 12.89 -6.84
C GLY A 157 -11.72 12.55 -8.34
N ARG A 158 -12.85 12.12 -8.92
CA ARG A 158 -12.92 11.71 -10.34
C ARG A 158 -12.69 12.86 -11.31
N LYS A 159 -13.01 14.09 -10.90
CA LYS A 159 -12.89 15.29 -11.74
C LYS A 159 -11.90 16.27 -11.14
N LEU A 160 -11.22 16.99 -12.02
CA LEU A 160 -10.24 18.01 -11.68
C LEU A 160 -10.56 19.31 -12.41
N ALA A 161 -10.85 20.36 -11.65
CA ALA A 161 -10.97 21.71 -12.18
C ALA A 161 -9.60 22.36 -12.23
N VAL A 162 -9.28 22.98 -13.36
CA VAL A 162 -7.98 23.63 -13.60
C VAL A 162 -8.21 25.04 -14.11
N ALA A 163 -7.66 26.01 -13.39
CA ALA A 163 -7.58 27.40 -13.83
C ALA A 163 -6.35 27.59 -14.71
N TYR A 164 -6.54 28.25 -15.86
CA TYR A 164 -5.45 28.59 -16.77
C TYR A 164 -5.36 30.10 -16.96
N SER A 165 -4.17 30.66 -16.77
CA SER A 165 -3.91 32.07 -17.04
C SER A 165 -2.43 32.36 -17.36
N CYS A 166 -2.18 33.55 -17.89
CA CYS A 166 -0.84 34.09 -18.08
C CYS A 166 -0.67 35.28 -17.13
N LEU A 167 0.02 35.04 -16.01
CA LEU A 167 0.27 36.08 -15.00
C LEU A 167 1.42 37.03 -15.39
N GLU A 168 2.17 36.71 -16.46
CA GLU A 168 3.24 37.55 -16.95
C GLU A 168 2.68 38.82 -17.61
N PHE A 169 2.90 39.96 -16.97
CA PHE A 169 2.45 41.27 -17.42
C PHE A 169 2.92 41.57 -18.85
N GLN A 170 1.99 42.04 -19.71
CA GLN A 170 2.18 42.39 -21.13
C GLN A 170 2.58 41.26 -22.08
N ARG A 171 2.77 40.03 -21.62
CA ARG A 171 3.06 38.88 -22.50
C ARG A 171 1.83 38.18 -23.05
N ALA A 172 0.65 38.48 -22.54
CA ALA A 172 -0.59 37.90 -23.03
C ALA A 172 -0.90 38.40 -24.46
N PRO A 173 -0.88 37.51 -25.48
CA PRO A 173 -1.31 37.85 -26.84
C PRO A 173 -2.82 38.12 -26.85
N LYS A 174 -3.27 38.93 -27.83
CA LYS A 174 -4.68 39.36 -27.94
C LYS A 174 -5.66 38.21 -28.14
N ASP A 175 -5.23 37.13 -28.78
CA ASP A 175 -6.06 35.96 -29.08
C ASP A 175 -5.98 34.88 -27.99
N MET A 176 -5.40 35.18 -26.83
CA MET A 176 -5.34 34.25 -25.71
C MET A 176 -6.74 33.97 -25.16
N SER A 177 -7.15 32.70 -25.16
CA SER A 177 -8.40 32.27 -24.54
C SER A 177 -8.37 32.50 -23.02
N TYR A 178 -9.53 32.81 -22.44
CA TYR A 178 -9.73 32.89 -20.99
C TYR A 178 -10.30 31.59 -20.42
N ASP A 179 -10.62 30.62 -21.29
CA ASP A 179 -11.32 29.41 -20.92
C ASP A 179 -10.50 28.57 -19.93
N SER A 180 -11.17 28.08 -18.89
CA SER A 180 -10.64 27.10 -17.94
C SER A 180 -11.44 25.81 -18.04
N TYR A 181 -10.96 24.71 -17.45
CA TYR A 181 -11.49 23.39 -17.79
C TYR A 181 -11.73 22.52 -16.57
N ILE A 182 -12.77 21.69 -16.65
CA ILE A 182 -12.99 20.55 -15.76
C ILE A 182 -12.67 19.30 -16.56
N TRP A 183 -11.77 18.48 -16.03
CA TRP A 183 -11.30 17.24 -16.61
C TRP A 183 -11.87 16.04 -15.87
N ASP A 184 -12.17 14.95 -16.58
CA ASP A 184 -12.48 13.64 -16.01
C ASP A 184 -11.22 12.77 -16.09
N ILE A 185 -10.84 12.12 -14.99
CA ILE A 185 -9.73 11.15 -14.95
C ILE A 185 -9.94 10.01 -15.95
N GLU A 186 -11.18 9.59 -16.18
CA GLU A 186 -11.48 8.51 -17.13
C GLU A 186 -11.28 8.94 -18.59
N ASN A 187 -11.33 10.24 -18.89
CA ASN A 187 -11.18 10.76 -20.25
C ASN A 187 -10.21 11.97 -20.31
N PRO A 188 -8.89 11.72 -20.33
CA PRO A 188 -7.88 12.78 -20.25
C PRO A 188 -7.68 13.59 -21.53
N ASN A 189 -8.21 13.14 -22.67
CA ASN A 189 -7.93 13.75 -23.97
C ASN A 189 -8.81 14.96 -24.29
N LYS A 190 -9.94 15.12 -23.58
CA LYS A 190 -10.87 16.22 -23.81
C LYS A 190 -11.44 16.70 -22.48
N PRO A 191 -11.56 18.02 -22.25
CA PRO A 191 -12.24 18.52 -21.05
C PRO A 191 -13.72 18.11 -21.06
N GLU A 192 -14.23 17.74 -19.89
CA GLU A 192 -15.65 17.43 -19.69
C GLU A 192 -16.49 18.71 -19.81
N LEU A 193 -16.04 19.79 -19.16
CA LEU A 193 -16.70 21.09 -19.19
C LEU A 193 -15.67 22.20 -19.42
N THR A 194 -16.03 23.15 -20.27
CA THR A 194 -15.27 24.39 -20.48
C THR A 194 -15.93 25.53 -19.71
N LEU A 195 -15.21 26.10 -18.75
CA LEU A 195 -15.60 27.30 -18.00
C LEU A 195 -15.18 28.54 -18.79
N LYS A 196 -16.12 29.44 -19.05
CA LYS A 196 -15.91 30.65 -19.87
C LYS A 196 -15.98 31.91 -19.02
N PRO A 197 -14.91 32.28 -18.31
CA PRO A 197 -14.91 33.48 -17.47
C PRO A 197 -14.84 34.75 -18.32
N VAL A 198 -15.18 35.89 -17.70
CA VAL A 198 -15.04 37.22 -18.35
C VAL A 198 -13.59 37.72 -18.41
N SER A 199 -12.72 37.12 -17.61
CA SER A 199 -11.29 37.44 -17.46
C SER A 199 -10.55 36.17 -17.03
N PRO A 200 -9.25 35.98 -17.33
CA PRO A 200 -8.52 34.76 -16.99
C PRO A 200 -8.64 34.38 -15.51
N LEU A 201 -8.83 33.09 -15.23
CA LEU A 201 -8.89 32.61 -13.84
C LEU A 201 -7.50 32.42 -13.27
N VAL A 202 -7.30 32.99 -12.09
CA VAL A 202 -6.08 32.85 -11.30
C VAL A 202 -6.28 31.75 -10.27
N SER A 203 -7.42 31.75 -9.59
CA SER A 203 -7.84 30.75 -8.61
C SER A 203 -9.21 30.16 -8.95
N LEU A 204 -9.45 28.91 -8.58
CA LEU A 204 -10.69 28.19 -8.85
C LEU A 204 -10.90 27.09 -7.82
N GLU A 205 -12.01 27.11 -7.08
CA GLU A 205 -12.24 26.19 -5.96
C GLU A 205 -13.63 25.57 -6.01
N TYR A 206 -13.70 24.23 -5.97
CA TYR A 206 -14.96 23.51 -5.78
C TYR A 206 -15.56 23.79 -4.41
N ASN A 207 -16.88 23.89 -4.37
CA ASN A 207 -17.60 24.00 -3.11
C ASN A 207 -17.62 22.63 -2.40
N PRO A 208 -17.05 22.51 -1.18
CA PRO A 208 -16.97 21.24 -0.47
C PRO A 208 -18.35 20.69 -0.05
N LYS A 209 -19.39 21.53 -0.03
CA LYS A 209 -20.75 21.15 0.36
C LYS A 209 -21.67 20.85 -0.83
N ASP A 210 -21.53 21.59 -1.93
CA ASP A 210 -22.29 21.37 -3.17
C ASP A 210 -21.31 21.18 -4.33
N SER A 211 -21.07 19.92 -4.70
CA SER A 211 -20.09 19.54 -5.73
C SER A 211 -20.40 20.08 -7.13
N HIS A 212 -21.61 20.61 -7.36
CA HIS A 212 -21.96 21.25 -8.62
C HIS A 212 -21.47 22.68 -8.75
N ILE A 213 -21.09 23.32 -7.63
CA ILE A 213 -20.76 24.74 -7.58
C ILE A 213 -19.24 24.93 -7.49
N LEU A 214 -18.71 25.87 -8.28
CA LEU A 214 -17.33 26.34 -8.18
C LEU A 214 -17.30 27.85 -8.06
N VAL A 215 -16.32 28.39 -7.35
CA VAL A 215 -16.00 29.82 -7.32
C VAL A 215 -14.61 30.06 -7.90
N GLY A 216 -14.43 31.15 -8.63
CA GLY A 216 -13.15 31.49 -9.24
C GLY A 216 -12.83 32.96 -9.10
N GLY A 217 -11.56 33.23 -8.83
CA GLY A 217 -10.96 34.55 -8.79
C GLY A 217 -10.34 34.91 -10.14
N CYS A 218 -10.72 36.05 -10.69
CA CYS A 218 -10.25 36.52 -11.99
C CYS A 218 -9.03 37.44 -11.88
N TYR A 219 -8.29 37.57 -12.97
CA TYR A 219 -7.12 38.45 -13.07
C TYR A 219 -7.48 39.93 -12.92
N ASN A 220 -8.69 40.34 -13.27
CA ASN A 220 -9.16 41.73 -13.14
C ASN A 220 -9.74 42.06 -11.75
N GLY A 221 -9.55 41.18 -10.76
CA GLY A 221 -10.01 41.37 -9.38
C GLY A 221 -11.45 40.93 -9.10
N GLN A 222 -12.24 40.63 -10.13
CA GLN A 222 -13.61 40.13 -9.96
C GLN A 222 -13.63 38.66 -9.53
N ILE A 223 -14.75 38.27 -8.92
CA ILE A 223 -15.03 36.90 -8.52
C ILE A 223 -16.32 36.46 -9.19
N THR A 224 -16.36 35.21 -9.59
CA THR A 224 -17.53 34.63 -10.24
C THR A 224 -17.71 33.19 -9.77
N TYR A 225 -18.91 32.65 -9.96
CA TYR A 225 -19.20 31.27 -9.66
C TYR A 225 -19.94 30.58 -10.81
N TRP A 226 -19.79 29.26 -10.87
CA TRP A 226 -20.41 28.40 -11.86
C TRP A 226 -21.27 27.35 -11.18
N ASP A 227 -22.33 26.95 -11.88
CA ASP A 227 -23.10 25.75 -11.58
C ASP A 227 -22.94 24.81 -12.77
N THR A 228 -22.23 23.71 -12.57
CA THR A 228 -21.92 22.72 -13.62
C THR A 228 -23.17 22.15 -14.30
N ARG A 229 -24.33 22.19 -13.64
CA ARG A 229 -25.62 21.76 -14.20
C ARG A 229 -26.18 22.75 -15.22
N LYS A 230 -25.77 24.02 -15.16
CA LYS A 230 -26.17 25.10 -16.07
C LYS A 230 -25.18 25.28 -17.23
N GLY A 231 -24.11 24.49 -17.26
CA GLY A 231 -23.07 24.53 -18.28
C GLY A 231 -21.87 25.40 -17.89
N GLY A 232 -21.12 25.86 -18.90
CA GLY A 232 -19.82 26.50 -18.73
C GLY A 232 -19.83 28.02 -18.51
N GLN A 233 -21.01 28.64 -18.54
CA GLN A 233 -21.13 30.10 -18.38
C GLN A 233 -21.18 30.47 -16.90
N PRO A 234 -20.58 31.61 -16.49
CA PRO A 234 -20.68 32.09 -15.13
C PRO A 234 -22.14 32.37 -14.79
N VAL A 235 -22.57 31.96 -13.59
CA VAL A 235 -23.94 32.20 -13.13
C VAL A 235 -24.10 33.66 -12.72
N GLU A 236 -23.12 34.18 -11.98
CA GLU A 236 -23.06 35.58 -11.57
C GLU A 236 -21.61 36.02 -11.40
N LEU A 237 -21.38 37.32 -11.53
CA LEU A 237 -20.07 37.97 -11.43
C LEU A 237 -20.18 39.14 -10.44
N SER A 238 -19.15 39.35 -9.64
CA SER A 238 -19.09 40.50 -8.73
C SER A 238 -18.99 41.82 -9.49
N VAL A 239 -19.54 42.90 -8.91
CA VAL A 239 -19.40 44.24 -9.50
C VAL A 239 -17.97 44.73 -9.36
N ILE A 240 -17.37 45.22 -10.45
CA ILE A 240 -15.94 45.58 -10.49
C ILE A 240 -15.57 46.67 -9.47
N GLU A 241 -16.46 47.62 -9.22
CA GLU A 241 -16.26 48.71 -8.25
C GLU A 241 -16.12 48.23 -6.79
N HIS A 242 -16.65 47.05 -6.49
CA HIS A 242 -16.64 46.46 -5.14
C HIS A 242 -15.73 45.22 -5.04
N SER A 243 -15.09 44.85 -6.14
CA SER A 243 -14.17 43.72 -6.25
C SER A 243 -12.75 44.12 -5.86
N HIS A 244 -11.81 43.17 -5.93
CA HIS A 244 -10.39 43.48 -5.77
C HIS A 244 -9.90 44.39 -6.89
N ARG A 245 -8.81 45.12 -6.63
CA ARG A 245 -8.17 45.99 -7.65
C ARG A 245 -7.09 45.27 -8.45
N ASP A 246 -6.62 44.16 -7.90
CA ASP A 246 -5.53 43.34 -8.40
C ASP A 246 -6.02 41.89 -8.63
N PRO A 247 -5.21 41.01 -9.27
CA PRO A 247 -5.58 39.61 -9.47
C PRO A 247 -5.94 38.89 -8.17
N VAL A 248 -6.97 38.04 -8.23
CA VAL A 248 -7.44 37.26 -7.06
C VAL A 248 -6.68 35.94 -6.96
N TYR A 249 -5.62 35.93 -6.15
CA TYR A 249 -4.69 34.80 -6.05
C TYR A 249 -5.26 33.57 -5.33
N LYS A 250 -6.19 33.75 -4.39
CA LYS A 250 -6.84 32.63 -3.71
C LYS A 250 -8.28 32.97 -3.39
N VAL A 251 -9.16 31.98 -3.55
CA VAL A 251 -10.54 31.97 -3.04
C VAL A 251 -10.76 30.67 -2.28
N ILE A 252 -11.38 30.73 -1.11
CA ILE A 252 -11.65 29.56 -0.27
C ILE A 252 -13.09 29.61 0.26
N TRP A 253 -13.77 28.48 0.22
CA TRP A 253 -15.11 28.34 0.79
C TRP A 253 -15.09 28.31 2.31
N LEU A 254 -16.12 28.91 2.91
CA LEU A 254 -16.35 28.80 4.34
C LEU A 254 -17.27 27.65 4.65
N GLN A 255 -17.02 27.04 5.80
CA GLN A 255 -17.97 26.12 6.41
C GLN A 255 -19.13 26.90 7.05
N SER A 256 -20.07 27.34 6.21
CA SER A 256 -21.31 27.96 6.64
C SER A 256 -22.48 26.98 6.60
N LYS A 257 -23.57 27.29 7.33
CA LYS A 257 -24.77 26.45 7.31
C LYS A 257 -25.38 26.35 5.91
N THR A 258 -25.26 27.41 5.11
CA THR A 258 -25.77 27.44 3.74
C THR A 258 -24.77 26.89 2.73
N GLY A 259 -23.47 26.93 3.01
CA GLY A 259 -22.41 26.54 2.07
C GLY A 259 -22.26 27.53 0.91
N THR A 260 -22.66 28.79 1.10
CA THR A 260 -22.67 29.81 0.02
C THR A 260 -21.65 30.92 0.23
N GLU A 261 -20.88 30.87 1.32
CA GLU A 261 -19.95 31.93 1.70
C GLU A 261 -18.51 31.55 1.35
N CYS A 262 -17.71 32.50 0.89
CA CYS A 262 -16.29 32.31 0.57
C CYS A 262 -15.47 33.59 0.83
N PHE A 263 -14.16 33.46 1.02
CA PHE A 263 -13.22 34.58 1.11
C PHE A 263 -12.24 34.57 -0.03
N SER A 264 -11.81 35.76 -0.42
CA SER A 264 -10.80 36.00 -1.43
C SER A 264 -9.68 36.87 -0.92
N THR A 265 -8.48 36.68 -1.46
CA THR A 265 -7.30 37.51 -1.17
C THR A 265 -6.63 37.96 -2.46
N SER A 266 -5.99 39.13 -2.41
CA SER A 266 -5.29 39.73 -3.54
C SER A 266 -4.08 40.55 -3.09
N THR A 267 -3.21 40.91 -4.04
CA THR A 267 -2.08 41.81 -3.80
C THR A 267 -2.49 43.25 -3.51
N ASP A 268 -3.78 43.58 -3.69
CA ASP A 268 -4.35 44.87 -3.23
C ASP A 268 -4.42 45.03 -1.69
N GLY A 269 -3.94 44.03 -0.95
CA GLY A 269 -3.81 44.06 0.50
C GLY A 269 -5.13 43.90 1.24
N GLN A 270 -6.16 43.40 0.58
CA GLN A 270 -7.47 43.16 1.17
C GLN A 270 -7.84 41.67 1.16
N VAL A 271 -8.61 41.28 2.17
CA VAL A 271 -9.42 40.06 2.15
C VAL A 271 -10.88 40.49 2.06
N LEU A 272 -11.62 39.92 1.12
CA LEU A 272 -13.03 40.24 0.89
C LEU A 272 -13.90 39.00 1.13
N TRP A 273 -15.04 39.21 1.80
CA TRP A 273 -16.01 38.17 2.10
C TRP A 273 -17.14 38.22 1.10
N TRP A 274 -17.57 37.06 0.59
CA TRP A 274 -18.60 36.97 -0.43
C TRP A 274 -19.67 35.95 -0.05
N ASP A 275 -20.89 36.20 -0.48
CA ASP A 275 -21.98 35.23 -0.46
C ASP A 275 -22.52 35.11 -1.89
N ILE A 276 -22.45 33.92 -2.49
CA ILE A 276 -22.85 33.71 -3.89
C ILE A 276 -24.33 33.99 -4.15
N ARG A 277 -25.15 34.14 -3.09
CA ARG A 277 -26.55 34.56 -3.20
C ARG A 277 -26.72 36.06 -3.44
N LYS A 278 -25.68 36.86 -3.20
CA LYS A 278 -25.65 38.31 -3.41
C LYS A 278 -24.21 38.72 -3.78
N MET A 279 -23.88 38.67 -5.07
CA MET A 279 -22.52 39.00 -5.55
C MET A 279 -22.32 40.51 -5.83
N SER A 280 -23.32 41.36 -5.57
CA SER A 280 -23.23 42.80 -5.85
C SER A 280 -22.13 43.50 -5.06
N GLU A 281 -21.92 43.11 -3.81
CA GLU A 281 -20.92 43.69 -2.90
C GLU A 281 -20.43 42.61 -1.92
N PRO A 282 -19.19 42.70 -1.42
CA PRO A 282 -18.71 41.79 -0.41
C PRO A 282 -19.44 42.05 0.92
N THR A 283 -19.70 40.99 1.67
CA THR A 283 -20.39 41.03 2.97
C THR A 283 -19.53 41.68 4.05
N GLU A 284 -18.20 41.58 3.92
CA GLU A 284 -17.23 42.13 4.85
C GLU A 284 -15.88 42.36 4.14
N LYS A 285 -15.09 43.31 4.65
CA LYS A 285 -13.76 43.64 4.13
C LYS A 285 -12.74 43.71 5.28
N LEU A 286 -11.54 43.18 5.06
CA LEU A 286 -10.41 43.32 5.97
C LEU A 286 -9.20 43.85 5.20
N ILE A 287 -8.63 44.96 5.67
CA ILE A 287 -7.36 45.50 5.17
C ILE A 287 -6.22 44.88 5.97
N LEU A 288 -5.23 44.30 5.29
CA LEU A 288 -4.08 43.61 5.86
C LEU A 288 -3.00 44.58 6.32
N ASP A 289 -3.39 45.58 7.11
CA ASP A 289 -2.50 46.58 7.70
C ASP A 289 -2.05 46.13 9.11
N ILE A 290 -0.77 45.77 9.22
CA ILE A 290 -0.16 45.31 10.48
C ILE A 290 -0.16 46.38 11.58
N THR A 291 -0.28 47.66 11.23
CA THR A 291 -0.42 48.76 12.21
C THR A 291 -1.82 48.83 12.81
N LYS A 292 -2.77 48.04 12.28
CA LYS A 292 -4.17 47.93 12.70
C LYS A 292 -4.94 49.24 12.60
N LYS A 293 -4.48 50.18 11.77
CA LYS A 293 -5.14 51.47 11.51
C LYS A 293 -6.10 51.40 10.33
N GLY A 294 -6.03 50.33 9.53
CA GLY A 294 -6.86 50.13 8.36
C GLY A 294 -6.42 51.02 7.19
N ASN A 295 -5.13 51.36 7.12
CA ASN A 295 -4.61 52.14 6.01
C ASN A 295 -4.28 51.22 4.83
N LEU A 296 -4.92 51.45 3.69
CA LEU A 296 -4.70 50.67 2.47
C LEU A 296 -3.27 50.84 1.91
N ASP A 297 -2.67 52.02 2.08
CA ASP A 297 -1.32 52.30 1.56
C ASP A 297 -0.22 51.53 2.33
N LEU A 298 -0.53 51.05 3.54
CA LEU A 298 0.35 50.24 4.37
C LEU A 298 -0.07 48.76 4.38
N ALA A 299 -1.06 48.39 3.58
CA ALA A 299 -1.56 47.03 3.53
C ALA A 299 -0.54 46.10 2.88
N LEU A 300 -0.40 44.90 3.44
CA LEU A 300 0.46 43.85 2.89
C LEU A 300 -0.35 43.00 1.89
N GLY A 301 0.13 42.87 0.66
CA GLY A 301 -0.51 42.09 -0.39
C GLY A 301 -0.61 40.61 -0.01
N GLY A 302 -1.80 40.01 -0.15
CA GLY A 302 -2.04 38.60 0.18
C GLY A 302 -2.03 37.70 -1.05
N ILE A 303 -1.24 36.62 -1.01
CA ILE A 303 -1.08 35.68 -2.14
C ILE A 303 -1.69 34.32 -1.81
N SER A 304 -1.46 33.83 -0.59
CA SER A 304 -1.99 32.54 -0.15
C SER A 304 -2.97 32.74 1.01
N LEU A 305 -3.99 31.89 1.06
CA LEU A 305 -5.03 31.90 2.09
C LEU A 305 -5.16 30.48 2.61
N GLU A 306 -5.42 30.33 3.90
CA GLU A 306 -5.74 29.06 4.52
C GLU A 306 -6.91 29.26 5.50
N PHE A 307 -7.81 28.28 5.49
CA PHE A 307 -8.89 28.18 6.46
C PHE A 307 -9.15 26.71 6.79
N GLU A 308 -9.15 26.38 8.09
CA GLU A 308 -9.37 25.04 8.59
C GLU A 308 -10.80 24.92 9.18
N PRO A 309 -11.69 24.09 8.60
CA PRO A 309 -13.09 24.00 9.01
C PRO A 309 -13.29 23.61 10.49
N THR A 310 -12.35 22.85 11.07
CA THR A 310 -12.40 22.45 12.48
C THR A 310 -12.15 23.62 13.45
N ILE A 311 -11.51 24.70 12.99
CA ILE A 311 -11.25 25.93 13.74
C ILE A 311 -11.84 27.14 12.99
N PRO A 312 -13.18 27.25 12.89
CA PRO A 312 -13.85 28.16 11.96
C PRO A 312 -13.78 29.65 12.35
N THR A 313 -13.06 29.96 13.41
CA THR A 313 -12.81 31.32 13.90
C THR A 313 -11.50 31.89 13.36
N LYS A 314 -10.54 31.04 13.00
CA LYS A 314 -9.21 31.48 12.57
C LYS A 314 -9.00 31.20 11.10
N PHE A 315 -8.26 32.08 10.45
CA PHE A 315 -7.73 31.88 9.11
C PHE A 315 -6.36 32.52 9.03
N MET A 316 -5.59 32.20 8.00
CA MET A 316 -4.24 32.72 7.81
C MET A 316 -4.07 33.24 6.40
N VAL A 317 -3.30 34.33 6.26
CA VAL A 317 -2.95 34.91 4.97
C VAL A 317 -1.42 34.91 4.85
N GLY A 318 -0.89 34.33 3.79
CA GLY A 318 0.51 34.47 3.41
C GLY A 318 0.67 35.69 2.50
N THR A 319 1.58 36.59 2.87
CA THR A 319 1.78 37.85 2.13
C THR A 319 2.93 37.78 1.15
N GLU A 320 2.93 38.71 0.18
CA GLU A 320 4.02 38.92 -0.76
C GLU A 320 5.33 39.35 -0.07
N GLN A 321 5.22 39.99 1.09
CA GLN A 321 6.35 40.49 1.87
C GLN A 321 6.99 39.43 2.79
N GLY A 322 6.57 38.15 2.70
CA GLY A 322 7.18 37.07 3.49
C GLY A 322 6.68 36.97 4.93
N MET A 323 5.51 37.54 5.22
CA MET A 323 4.86 37.46 6.52
C MET A 323 3.59 36.64 6.45
N VAL A 324 3.33 35.83 7.48
CA VAL A 324 2.01 35.23 7.68
C VAL A 324 1.22 36.12 8.63
N ILE A 325 0.00 36.48 8.26
CA ILE A 325 -0.94 37.18 9.13
C ILE A 325 -1.98 36.18 9.62
N SER A 326 -2.07 35.98 10.93
CA SER A 326 -3.14 35.19 11.54
C SER A 326 -4.31 36.08 11.89
N CYS A 327 -5.50 35.68 11.45
CA CYS A 327 -6.71 36.46 11.60
C CYS A 327 -7.82 35.72 12.34
N ASN A 328 -8.64 36.47 13.08
CA ASN A 328 -9.86 36.00 13.72
C ASN A 328 -11.10 36.55 13.01
N ARG A 329 -11.79 35.68 12.28
CA ARG A 329 -12.99 35.99 11.51
C ARG A 329 -14.11 36.59 12.35
N LYS A 330 -14.29 36.12 13.60
CA LYS A 330 -15.41 36.51 14.49
C LYS A 330 -15.14 37.78 15.29
N ALA A 331 -13.96 38.38 15.18
CA ALA A 331 -13.68 39.63 15.87
C ALA A 331 -14.56 40.77 15.32
N LYS A 332 -14.97 41.70 16.20
CA LYS A 332 -15.94 42.75 15.88
C LYS A 332 -15.31 43.91 15.12
N THR A 333 -14.07 44.26 15.44
CA THR A 333 -13.37 45.37 14.80
C THR A 333 -12.31 44.85 13.84
N PRO A 334 -12.02 45.55 12.72
CA PRO A 334 -10.95 45.17 11.80
C PRO A 334 -9.58 45.02 12.47
N ALA A 335 -9.28 45.87 13.46
CA ALA A 335 -8.04 45.81 14.22
C ALA A 335 -7.91 44.51 15.05
N GLU A 336 -9.00 44.06 15.68
CA GLU A 336 -9.03 42.81 16.44
C GLU A 336 -9.04 41.56 15.55
N LYS A 337 -9.47 41.69 14.29
CA LYS A 337 -9.37 40.61 13.31
C LYS A 337 -7.93 40.24 13.02
N ILE A 338 -6.98 41.17 13.09
CA ILE A 338 -5.55 40.87 12.96
C ILE A 338 -5.01 40.47 14.35
N VAL A 339 -4.71 39.18 14.53
CA VAL A 339 -4.32 38.63 15.83
C VAL A 339 -2.82 38.76 16.04
N CYS A 340 -2.03 38.13 15.17
CA CYS A 340 -0.57 38.13 15.24
C CYS A 340 0.03 37.90 13.85
N THR A 341 1.34 38.08 13.75
CA THR A 341 2.12 37.85 12.54
C THR A 341 3.24 36.84 12.81
N TYR A 342 3.63 36.09 11.78
CA TYR A 342 4.82 35.24 11.77
C TYR A 342 5.73 35.75 10.68
N SER A 343 6.91 36.24 11.06
CA SER A 343 7.93 36.75 10.15
C SER A 343 9.06 35.74 10.03
N GLY A 344 9.47 35.43 8.81
CA GLY A 344 10.67 34.60 8.61
C GLY A 344 11.02 34.30 7.17
N HIS A 345 10.06 34.33 6.25
CA HIS A 345 10.36 34.24 4.83
C HIS A 345 11.00 35.53 4.32
N HIS A 346 11.89 35.40 3.33
CA HIS A 346 12.60 36.53 2.72
C HIS A 346 11.86 37.07 1.49
N GLY A 347 10.84 36.35 1.02
CA GLY A 347 10.06 36.71 -0.16
C GLY A 347 8.62 36.18 -0.07
N PRO A 348 7.88 36.21 -1.17
CA PRO A 348 6.47 35.84 -1.21
C PRO A 348 6.19 34.44 -0.67
N ILE A 349 5.12 34.31 0.11
CA ILE A 349 4.60 33.03 0.61
C ILE A 349 3.55 32.51 -0.37
N TYR A 350 3.94 31.60 -1.24
CA TYR A 350 3.08 31.06 -2.29
C TYR A 350 2.08 30.01 -1.78
N ALA A 351 2.44 29.25 -0.74
CA ALA A 351 1.53 28.29 -0.11
C ALA A 351 1.53 28.42 1.41
N ILE A 352 0.34 28.27 1.98
CA ILE A 352 0.14 28.12 3.41
C ILE A 352 -0.93 27.05 3.64
N GLN A 353 -0.63 26.08 4.50
CA GLN A 353 -1.58 25.02 4.82
C GLN A 353 -1.40 24.54 6.25
N ARG A 354 -2.49 24.47 7.02
CA ARG A 354 -2.49 23.78 8.33
C ARG A 354 -2.31 22.29 8.14
N ASN A 355 -1.66 21.66 9.12
CA ASN A 355 -1.57 20.22 9.16
C ASN A 355 -2.98 19.64 9.47
N PRO A 356 -3.54 18.75 8.61
CA PRO A 356 -4.88 18.22 8.78
C PRO A 356 -5.10 17.44 10.09
N PHE A 357 -4.04 16.83 10.62
CA PHE A 357 -4.09 16.04 11.85
C PHE A 357 -3.76 16.87 13.10
N PHE A 358 -2.92 17.90 12.93
CA PHE A 358 -2.47 18.77 14.01
C PHE A 358 -2.63 20.25 13.64
N PRO A 359 -3.86 20.80 13.65
CA PRO A 359 -4.16 22.14 13.12
C PRO A 359 -3.41 23.31 13.77
N LYS A 360 -2.78 23.10 14.94
CA LYS A 360 -1.89 24.08 15.56
C LYS A 360 -0.59 24.28 14.78
N ASN A 361 -0.21 23.31 13.96
CA ASN A 361 0.99 23.37 13.14
C ASN A 361 0.58 23.71 11.70
N PHE A 362 1.38 24.53 11.03
CA PHE A 362 1.15 24.92 9.64
C PHE A 362 2.44 24.94 8.85
N LEU A 363 2.31 24.62 7.56
CA LEU A 363 3.36 24.69 6.55
C LEU A 363 3.24 26.01 5.82
N THR A 364 4.37 26.64 5.56
CA THR A 364 4.50 27.71 4.58
C THR A 364 5.56 27.32 3.56
N VAL A 365 5.27 27.62 2.29
CA VAL A 365 6.23 27.45 1.20
C VAL A 365 6.33 28.77 0.46
N GLY A 366 7.56 29.24 0.31
CA GLY A 366 7.91 30.50 -0.32
C GLY A 366 9.42 30.60 -0.41
N ASP A 367 9.92 31.66 -1.03
CA ASP A 367 11.35 31.88 -1.23
C ASP A 367 12.11 30.63 -1.74
N TRP A 368 13.09 30.14 -0.98
CA TRP A 368 13.88 28.93 -1.25
C TRP A 368 13.73 27.90 -0.13
N THR A 369 12.75 28.06 0.77
CA THR A 369 12.59 27.25 1.97
C THR A 369 11.13 26.87 2.19
N ALA A 370 10.91 25.63 2.64
CA ALA A 370 9.63 25.23 3.21
C ALA A 370 9.78 25.23 4.73
N ARG A 371 8.84 25.85 5.44
CA ARG A 371 8.91 26.04 6.89
C ARG A 371 7.68 25.49 7.58
N ILE A 372 7.89 24.83 8.70
CA ILE A 372 6.84 24.32 9.58
C ILE A 372 6.84 25.16 10.85
N TRP A 373 5.68 25.67 11.18
CA TRP A 373 5.43 26.56 12.30
C TRP A 373 4.46 25.92 13.28
N SER A 374 4.48 26.41 14.52
CA SER A 374 3.41 26.18 15.49
C SER A 374 2.79 27.53 15.83
N GLU A 375 1.47 27.57 15.94
CA GLU A 375 0.76 28.76 16.43
C GLU A 375 1.18 29.18 17.84
N ASP A 376 1.72 28.26 18.63
CA ASP A 376 2.21 28.53 19.98
C ASP A 376 3.61 29.19 19.96
N SER A 377 4.37 29.07 18.86
CA SER A 377 5.73 29.61 18.69
C SER A 377 5.78 30.71 17.62
N ARG A 378 5.73 31.98 18.06
CA ARG A 378 5.62 33.13 17.15
C ARG A 378 6.96 33.68 16.65
N GLU A 379 8.02 33.45 17.40
CA GLU A 379 9.33 34.05 17.13
C GLU A 379 10.08 33.36 15.99
N SER A 380 9.84 32.07 15.77
CA SER A 380 10.53 31.28 14.75
C SER A 380 9.70 30.06 14.33
N SER A 381 9.97 29.59 13.10
CA SER A 381 9.56 28.26 12.64
C SER A 381 10.21 27.18 13.49
N ILE A 382 9.50 26.07 13.71
CA ILE A 382 10.01 24.91 14.46
C ILE A 382 11.00 24.12 13.61
N MET A 383 10.71 23.99 12.32
CA MET A 383 11.52 23.25 11.37
C MET A 383 11.48 23.96 10.01
N TRP A 384 12.56 23.84 9.25
CA TRP A 384 12.60 24.30 7.87
C TRP A 384 13.52 23.42 7.04
N THR A 385 13.28 23.38 5.74
CA THR A 385 14.15 22.67 4.80
C THR A 385 15.45 23.44 4.58
N LYS A 386 16.47 22.76 4.05
CA LYS A 386 17.67 23.44 3.53
C LYS A 386 17.27 24.44 2.44
N TYR A 387 18.10 25.45 2.22
CA TYR A 387 17.94 26.33 1.06
C TYR A 387 18.00 25.51 -0.23
N HIS A 388 16.95 25.60 -1.03
CA HIS A 388 16.88 24.95 -2.33
C HIS A 388 17.58 25.81 -3.40
N ALA A 389 18.09 25.18 -4.45
CA ALA A 389 18.73 25.89 -5.55
C ALA A 389 17.70 26.65 -6.42
N SER A 390 16.46 26.16 -6.46
CA SER A 390 15.33 26.78 -7.15
C SER A 390 14.34 27.38 -6.15
N TYR A 391 13.58 28.37 -6.59
CA TYR A 391 12.46 28.90 -5.82
C TYR A 391 11.38 27.84 -5.63
N LEU A 392 10.80 27.80 -4.43
CA LEU A 392 9.65 26.95 -4.14
C LEU A 392 8.37 27.74 -4.41
N THR A 393 7.43 27.12 -5.14
CA THR A 393 6.24 27.82 -5.67
C THR A 393 4.93 27.29 -5.12
N ASP A 394 4.91 26.12 -4.49
CA ASP A 394 3.71 25.56 -3.87
C ASP A 394 4.09 24.47 -2.87
N GLY A 395 3.16 24.03 -2.04
CA GLY A 395 3.34 22.84 -1.22
C GLY A 395 2.10 22.50 -0.41
N ALA A 396 1.97 21.22 -0.05
CA ALA A 396 0.82 20.71 0.65
C ALA A 396 1.15 19.58 1.62
N TRP A 397 0.35 19.45 2.68
CA TRP A 397 0.34 18.28 3.55
C TRP A 397 -0.42 17.11 2.92
N SER A 398 0.05 15.90 3.17
CA SER A 398 -0.75 14.70 2.94
C SER A 398 -1.98 14.70 3.84
N PRO A 399 -3.20 14.56 3.28
CA PRO A 399 -4.43 14.49 4.06
C PRO A 399 -4.66 13.10 4.69
N VAL A 400 -3.91 12.09 4.25
CA VAL A 400 -4.10 10.68 4.67
C VAL A 400 -2.97 10.16 5.55
N ARG A 401 -1.76 10.72 5.42
CA ARG A 401 -0.61 10.33 6.24
C ARG A 401 -0.14 11.52 7.06
N PRO A 402 -0.03 11.39 8.39
CA PRO A 402 0.45 12.48 9.22
C PRO A 402 1.91 12.81 8.86
N SER A 403 2.24 14.10 8.94
CA SER A 403 3.62 14.61 8.88
C SER A 403 4.39 14.40 7.58
N VAL A 404 3.69 14.16 6.46
CA VAL A 404 4.31 14.12 5.12
C VAL A 404 3.91 15.36 4.33
N PRO A 405 4.77 16.39 4.24
CA PRO A 405 4.59 17.50 3.31
C PRO A 405 5.20 17.19 1.94
N VAL A 406 4.59 17.74 0.89
CA VAL A 406 5.14 17.81 -0.47
C VAL A 406 5.36 19.29 -0.76
N THR A 407 6.52 19.65 -1.30
CA THR A 407 6.99 21.04 -1.45
C THR A 407 7.71 21.23 -2.76
#